data_AF-A0A957QJ11-F1
#
_entry.id   AF-A0A957QJ11-F1
#
_cell.length_a   1.000
_cell.length_b   1.000
_cell.length_c   1.000
_cell.angle_alpha   90.00
_cell.angle_beta   90.00
_cell.angle_gamma   90.00
#
_symmetry.space_group_name_H-M   'P 1'
#
loop_
_entity.id
_entity.type
_entity.pdbx_description
1 polymer ?
#
loop_
_entity_poly.entity_id
_entity_poly.type
_entity_poly.pdbx_seq_one_letter_code
_entity_poly.pdbx_strand_id
1 'polypeptide(L)'
;FTNSVEANEILAAERGVPVSSAVADGIKPGMEDAAAQTFDFLAEIEVSPIQPPDPVAHGDITTNVYEPLVIDPLMFGQLTPEEAVALFVEEANAILANQ
;
A
#
# COMPACT_ATOMS: atom_id res chain seq x y z
N PHE A 1 19.72 -11.19 -2.25
CA PHE A 1 18.84 -12.10 -1.49
C PHE A 1 17.52 -12.35 -2.20
N THR A 2 16.88 -11.36 -2.84
CA THR A 2 15.55 -11.47 -3.49
C THR A 2 15.33 -12.71 -4.37
N ASN A 3 16.35 -13.16 -5.11
CA ASN A 3 16.26 -14.32 -6.01
C ASN A 3 16.93 -15.59 -5.46
N SER A 4 17.22 -15.66 -4.16
CA SER A 4 17.86 -16.81 -3.51
C SER A 4 16.87 -17.52 -2.61
N VAL A 5 16.63 -18.82 -2.86
CA VAL A 5 15.76 -19.65 -2.02
C VAL A 5 16.32 -19.74 -0.60
N GLU A 6 17.60 -20.09 -0.46
CA GLU A 6 18.30 -20.19 0.84
C GLU A 6 18.16 -18.92 1.69
N ALA A 7 18.32 -17.74 1.08
CA ALA A 7 18.12 -16.49 1.82
C ALA A 7 16.66 -16.31 2.28
N ASN A 8 15.69 -16.72 1.47
CA ASN A 8 14.28 -16.57 1.79
C ASN A 8 13.73 -17.68 2.70
N GLU A 9 14.41 -18.81 2.84
CA GLU A 9 14.14 -19.78 3.91
C GLU A 9 14.38 -19.15 5.29
N ILE A 10 15.37 -18.26 5.40
CA ILE A 10 15.67 -17.51 6.64
C ILE A 10 14.74 -16.32 6.79
N LEU A 11 14.56 -15.53 5.73
CA LEU A 11 13.73 -14.32 5.75
C LEU A 11 12.23 -14.63 5.83
N ALA A 12 11.80 -15.84 5.44
CA ALA A 12 10.45 -16.37 5.56
C ALA A 12 9.34 -15.38 5.11
N ALA A 13 9.53 -14.75 3.95
CA ALA A 13 8.60 -13.78 3.38
C ALA A 13 8.27 -12.57 4.31
N GLU A 14 9.19 -12.14 5.18
CA GLU A 14 9.00 -10.99 6.08
C GLU A 14 8.73 -9.64 5.36
N ARG A 15 9.02 -9.56 4.06
CA ARG A 15 8.76 -8.40 3.19
C ARG A 15 7.65 -8.66 2.16
N GLY A 16 6.77 -9.61 2.46
CA GLY A 16 5.72 -10.07 1.55
C GLY A 16 6.16 -11.25 0.66
N VAL A 17 5.24 -11.71 -0.18
CA VAL A 17 5.48 -12.84 -1.08
C VAL A 17 6.59 -12.50 -2.08
N PRO A 18 7.62 -13.36 -2.23
CA PRO A 18 8.70 -13.13 -3.17
C PRO A 18 8.20 -12.92 -4.60
N VAL A 19 8.73 -11.88 -5.28
CA VAL A 19 8.41 -11.60 -6.69
C VAL A 19 8.85 -12.73 -7.65
N SER A 20 9.85 -13.51 -7.24
CA SER A 20 10.30 -14.69 -7.98
C SER A 20 9.41 -15.87 -7.62
N SER A 21 8.63 -16.37 -8.59
CA SER A 21 7.79 -17.56 -8.41
C SER A 21 8.59 -18.78 -7.96
N ALA A 22 9.80 -18.97 -8.50
CA ALA A 22 10.69 -20.06 -8.08
C ALA A 22 11.10 -19.96 -6.60
N VAL A 23 11.23 -18.75 -6.05
CA VAL A 23 11.52 -18.56 -4.62
C VAL A 23 10.25 -18.76 -3.80
N ALA A 24 9.12 -18.21 -4.23
CA ALA A 24 7.84 -18.37 -3.55
C ALA A 24 7.44 -19.86 -3.44
N ASP A 25 7.52 -20.61 -4.53
CA ASP A 25 7.23 -22.05 -4.58
C ASP A 25 8.20 -22.86 -3.71
N GLY A 26 9.47 -22.44 -3.64
CA GLY A 26 10.51 -23.11 -2.88
C GLY A 26 10.33 -22.99 -1.35
N ILE A 27 9.86 -21.84 -0.87
CA ILE A 27 9.74 -21.59 0.58
C ILE A 27 8.35 -21.92 1.14
N LYS A 28 7.29 -21.87 0.32
CA LYS A 28 5.89 -22.06 0.77
C LYS A 28 5.66 -23.32 1.60
N PRO A 29 6.24 -24.51 1.29
CA PRO A 29 6.04 -25.72 2.09
C PRO A 29 6.59 -25.64 3.53
N GLY A 30 7.54 -24.74 3.79
CA GLY A 30 8.15 -24.52 5.10
C GLY A 30 7.53 -23.36 5.89
N MET A 31 6.51 -22.69 5.34
CA MET A 31 5.83 -21.58 6.00
C MET A 31 4.78 -22.08 7.00
N GLU A 32 4.54 -21.28 8.04
CA GLU A 32 3.39 -21.49 8.92
C GLU A 32 2.07 -21.28 8.17
N ASP A 33 0.99 -21.94 8.63
CA ASP A 33 -0.31 -21.97 7.94
C ASP A 33 -0.83 -20.58 7.54
N ALA A 34 -0.73 -19.59 8.44
CA ALA A 34 -1.20 -18.23 8.16
C ALA A 34 -0.37 -17.53 7.07
N ALA A 35 0.94 -17.77 7.05
CA ALA A 35 1.81 -17.23 6.02
C ALA A 35 1.55 -17.92 4.67
N ALA A 36 1.40 -19.25 4.65
CA ALA A 36 1.06 -20.00 3.44
C ALA A 36 -0.28 -19.55 2.82
N GLN A 37 -1.29 -19.25 3.64
CA GLN A 37 -2.58 -18.70 3.18
C GLN A 37 -2.43 -17.37 2.45
N THR A 38 -1.46 -16.53 2.83
CA THR A 38 -1.20 -15.26 2.11
C THR A 38 -0.69 -15.53 0.70
N PHE A 39 0.09 -16.60 0.49
CA PHE A 39 0.58 -16.98 -0.84
C PHE A 39 -0.56 -17.45 -1.73
N ASP A 40 -1.47 -18.27 -1.20
CA ASP A 40 -2.67 -18.72 -1.92
C ASP A 40 -3.58 -17.55 -2.29
N PHE A 41 -3.86 -16.66 -1.33
CA PHE A 41 -4.67 -15.48 -1.57
C PHE A 41 -4.11 -14.62 -2.70
N LEU A 42 -2.80 -14.32 -2.68
CA LEU A 42 -2.19 -13.49 -3.72
C LEU A 42 -2.12 -14.19 -5.10
N ALA A 43 -2.12 -15.52 -5.14
CA ALA A 43 -2.15 -16.27 -6.40
C ALA A 43 -3.53 -16.27 -7.08
N GLU A 44 -4.60 -16.03 -6.32
CA GLU A 44 -5.98 -16.03 -6.82
C GLU A 44 -6.49 -14.65 -7.24
N ILE A 45 -5.83 -13.56 -6.82
CA ILE A 45 -6.26 -12.21 -7.16
C ILE A 45 -5.78 -11.78 -8.55
N GLU A 46 -6.69 -11.22 -9.34
CA GLU A 46 -6.32 -10.46 -10.53
C GLU A 46 -5.98 -9.03 -10.10
N VAL A 47 -4.77 -8.58 -10.44
CA VAL A 47 -4.28 -7.25 -10.06
C VAL A 47 -4.16 -6.35 -11.28
N SER A 48 -4.52 -5.07 -11.10
CA SER A 48 -4.20 -4.04 -12.10
C SER A 48 -2.69 -3.86 -12.23
N PRO A 49 -2.19 -3.32 -13.36
CA PRO A 49 -0.80 -2.88 -13.46
C PRO A 49 -0.40 -1.97 -12.29
N ILE A 50 0.86 -2.06 -11.89
CA ILE A 50 1.46 -1.17 -10.89
C ILE A 50 1.28 0.27 -11.37
N GLN A 51 0.70 1.11 -10.51
CA GLN A 51 0.53 2.53 -10.77
C GLN A 51 1.90 3.22 -10.85
N PRO A 52 2.02 4.34 -11.59
CA PRO A 52 3.25 5.13 -11.55
C PRO A 52 3.60 5.55 -10.10
N PRO A 53 4.89 5.84 -9.81
CA PRO A 53 5.27 6.37 -8.51
C PRO A 53 4.48 7.62 -8.14
N ASP A 54 4.17 7.76 -6.86
CA ASP A 54 3.50 8.95 -6.33
C ASP A 54 4.31 10.23 -6.62
N PRO A 55 3.64 11.39 -6.80
CA PRO A 55 4.32 12.67 -6.94
C PRO A 55 5.10 13.03 -5.67
N VAL A 56 6.10 13.91 -5.79
CA VAL A 56 6.92 14.37 -4.65
C VAL A 56 6.04 14.96 -3.52
N ALA A 57 4.95 15.64 -3.90
CA ALA A 57 3.99 16.24 -2.99
C ALA A 57 3.10 15.24 -2.22
N HIS A 58 3.10 13.94 -2.54
CA HIS A 58 2.18 12.97 -1.95
C HIS A 58 2.25 12.95 -0.42
N GLY A 59 3.45 12.95 0.16
CA GLY A 59 3.62 12.92 1.61
C GLY A 59 3.03 14.14 2.31
N ASP A 60 3.11 15.31 1.67
CA ASP A 60 2.53 16.57 2.17
C ASP A 60 0.99 16.51 2.13
N ILE A 61 0.44 16.08 0.99
CA ILE A 61 -1.02 15.93 0.82
C ILE A 61 -1.59 14.95 1.86
N THR A 62 -0.97 13.79 2.06
CA THR A 62 -1.47 12.81 3.04
C THR A 62 -1.38 13.34 4.46
N THR A 63 -0.19 13.84 4.85
CA THR A 63 0.09 14.21 6.24
C THR A 63 -0.61 15.50 6.69
N ASN A 64 -0.70 16.49 5.80
CA ASN A 64 -1.15 17.84 6.16
C ASN A 64 -2.55 18.20 5.64
N VAL A 65 -3.10 17.45 4.69
CA VAL A 65 -4.43 17.68 4.14
C VAL A 65 -5.36 16.51 4.44
N TYR A 66 -5.06 15.32 3.90
CA TYR A 66 -5.97 14.19 3.90
C TYR A 66 -6.35 13.74 5.31
N GLU A 67 -5.38 13.41 6.17
CA GLU A 67 -5.69 13.03 7.56
C GLU A 67 -6.34 14.18 8.37
N PRO A 68 -5.64 15.32 8.59
CA PRO A 68 -6.08 16.28 9.59
C PRO A 68 -7.21 17.23 9.15
N LEU A 69 -7.34 17.50 7.85
CA LEU A 69 -8.36 18.43 7.34
C LEU A 69 -9.58 17.72 6.76
N VAL A 70 -9.43 16.45 6.33
CA VAL A 70 -10.50 15.71 5.65
C VAL A 70 -11.01 14.57 6.52
N ILE A 71 -10.18 13.56 6.81
CA ILE A 71 -10.63 12.34 7.49
C ILE A 71 -11.01 12.61 8.94
N ASP A 72 -10.16 13.27 9.73
CA ASP A 72 -10.46 13.52 11.14
C ASP A 72 -11.75 14.35 11.32
N PRO A 73 -11.93 15.52 10.67
CA PRO A 73 -13.15 16.31 10.83
C PRO A 73 -14.39 15.60 10.30
N LEU A 74 -14.28 14.85 9.20
CA LEU A 74 -15.39 14.04 8.67
C LEU A 74 -15.81 12.96 9.66
N MET A 75 -14.85 12.22 10.23
CA MET A 75 -15.13 11.14 11.20
C MET A 75 -15.68 11.67 12.52
N PHE A 76 -15.32 12.90 12.92
CA PHE A 76 -15.92 13.58 14.07
C PHE A 76 -17.25 14.27 13.77
N GLY A 77 -17.77 14.18 12.54
CA GLY A 77 -19.04 14.80 12.14
C GLY A 77 -18.99 16.32 12.09
N GLN A 78 -17.79 16.90 11.94
CA GLN A 78 -17.55 18.34 11.81
C GLN A 78 -17.67 18.81 10.35
N LEU A 79 -17.50 17.89 9.39
CA LEU A 79 -17.72 18.12 7.97
C LEU A 79 -18.71 17.09 7.42
N THR A 80 -19.45 17.49 6.39
CA THR A 80 -20.16 16.56 5.50
C THR A 80 -19.18 15.94 4.49
N PRO A 81 -19.50 14.77 3.89
CA PRO A 81 -18.68 14.20 2.81
C PRO A 81 -18.46 15.17 1.64
N GLU A 82 -19.48 15.95 1.28
CA GLU A 82 -19.40 16.92 0.19
C GLU A 82 -18.42 18.06 0.49
N GLU A 83 -18.46 18.61 1.71
CA GLU A 83 -17.52 19.63 2.17
C GLU A 83 -16.09 19.09 2.25
N ALA A 84 -15.92 17.86 2.77
CA ALA A 84 -14.62 17.20 2.89
C ALA A 84 -13.96 16.95 1.52
N VAL A 85 -14.73 16.52 0.52
CA VAL A 85 -14.24 16.32 -0.86
C VAL A 85 -13.85 17.66 -1.50
N ALA A 86 -14.68 18.70 -1.35
CA ALA A 86 -14.38 20.02 -1.91
C ALA A 86 -13.07 20.58 -1.33
N LEU A 87 -12.92 20.51 -0.01
CA LEU A 87 -11.70 20.93 0.69
C LEU A 87 -10.47 20.14 0.23
N PHE A 88 -10.58 18.81 0.15
CA PHE A 88 -9.46 17.97 -0.28
C PHE A 88 -8.97 18.34 -1.69
N VAL A 89 -9.90 18.49 -2.64
CA VAL A 89 -9.56 18.83 -4.03
C VAL A 89 -8.91 20.21 -4.12
N GLU A 90 -9.39 21.19 -3.37
CA GLU A 90 -8.79 22.54 -3.33
C GLU A 90 -7.35 22.51 -2.80
N GLU A 91 -7.17 21.99 -1.58
CA GLU A 91 -5.88 22.00 -0.88
C GLU A 91 -4.85 21.09 -1.58
N ALA A 92 -5.23 19.89 -2.02
CA ALA A 92 -4.33 18.99 -2.72
C ALA A 92 -3.87 19.60 -4.07
N ASN A 93 -4.76 20.24 -4.82
CA ASN A 93 -4.37 20.91 -6.07
C ASN A 93 -3.46 22.11 -5.82
N ALA A 94 -3.66 22.86 -4.73
CA ALA A 94 -2.78 23.96 -4.36
C ALA A 94 -1.34 23.47 -4.09
N ILE A 95 -1.18 22.32 -3.42
CA ILE A 95 0.13 21.70 -3.20
C ILE A 95 0.70 21.17 -4.52
N LEU A 96 -0.09 20.44 -5.30
CA LEU A 96 0.32 19.88 -6.60
C LEU A 96 0.66 20.95 -7.64
N ALA A 97 0.21 22.19 -7.49
CA ALA A 97 0.58 23.30 -8.36
C ALA A 97 1.96 23.88 -8.06
N ASN A 98 2.54 23.60 -6.87
CA ASN A 98 3.77 24.23 -6.35
C ASN A 98 4.96 23.25 -6.23
N GLN A 99 4.85 22.08 -6.86
CA GLN A 99 5.89 21.04 -6.91
C GLN A 99 6.82 21.18 -8.11
#